data_AF-A0A962C0L0-F1
#
_entry.id   AF-A0A962C0L0-F1
#
_cell.length_a   1.000
_cell.length_b   1.000
_cell.length_c   1.000
_cell.angle_alpha   90.00
_cell.angle_beta   90.00
_cell.angle_gamma   90.00
#
_symmetry.space_group_name_H-M   'P 1'
#
loop_
_entity.id
_entity.type
_entity.pdbx_description
1 polymer ?
#
loop_
_entity_poly.entity_id
_entity_poly.type
_entity_poly.pdbx_seq_one_letter_code
_entity_poly.pdbx_strand_id
1 'polypeptide(L)'
;MPPRGGTDYRVLDWSPDGQSILVRMNRVPFDERGGRPYIVPVAGGMETPLAVPEIGDGMYSPDGKSLVFTPIGRSFRSWKRYRGGRSQDVWTYDLVNNTS
;
A
#
# COMPACT_ATOMS: atom_id res chain seq x y z
N MET A 1 10.78 -17.74 -1.31
CA MET A 1 9.79 -17.19 -2.28
C MET A 1 9.64 -15.70 -1.96
N PRO A 2 9.63 -14.77 -2.93
CA PRO A 2 9.43 -13.35 -2.63
C PRO A 2 8.14 -13.15 -1.82
N PRO A 3 8.08 -12.20 -0.87
CA PRO A 3 6.88 -11.97 -0.08
C PRO A 3 5.66 -11.73 -0.97
N ARG A 4 4.48 -12.19 -0.52
CA ARG A 4 3.23 -12.09 -1.29
C ARG A 4 2.88 -10.63 -1.60
N GLY A 5 3.06 -9.72 -0.65
CA GLY A 5 2.82 -8.29 -0.86
C GLY A 5 4.06 -7.47 -1.28
N GLY A 6 5.24 -8.06 -1.44
CA GLY A 6 6.49 -7.32 -1.68
C GLY A 6 7.31 -7.08 -0.40
N THR A 7 8.44 -6.38 -0.51
CA THR A 7 9.32 -6.14 0.65
C THR A 7 8.64 -5.26 1.69
N ASP A 8 9.05 -5.41 2.95
CA ASP A 8 8.59 -4.57 4.04
C ASP A 8 9.18 -3.15 3.96
N TYR A 9 8.56 -2.19 4.65
CA TYR A 9 8.96 -0.78 4.73
C TYR A 9 9.21 -0.11 3.37
N ARG A 10 8.21 -0.14 2.48
CA ARG A 10 8.28 0.58 1.21
C ARG A 10 7.56 1.89 1.26
N VAL A 11 8.27 2.98 0.98
CA VAL A 11 7.66 4.27 0.62
C VAL A 11 6.90 4.08 -0.68
N LEU A 12 5.62 4.40 -0.68
CA LEU A 12 4.75 4.30 -1.84
C LEU A 12 4.49 5.68 -2.45
N ASP A 13 4.14 6.65 -1.60
CA ASP A 13 3.79 8.01 -2.04
C ASP A 13 3.88 9.02 -0.89
N TRP A 14 3.80 10.31 -1.21
CA TRP A 14 3.63 11.42 -0.27
C TRP A 14 2.18 11.89 -0.26
N SER A 15 1.68 12.30 0.90
CA SER A 15 0.38 13.00 0.93
C SER A 15 0.47 14.30 0.12
N PRO A 16 -0.60 14.74 -0.57
CA PRO A 16 -0.55 15.94 -1.40
C PRO A 16 -0.18 17.23 -0.67
N ASP A 17 -0.44 17.29 0.65
CA ASP A 17 -0.04 18.40 1.53
C ASP A 17 1.42 18.31 2.02
N GLY A 18 2.12 17.24 1.68
CA GLY A 18 3.51 16.96 2.08
C GLY A 18 3.72 16.68 3.57
N GLN A 19 2.66 16.51 4.36
CA GLN A 19 2.77 16.33 5.81
C GLN A 19 3.00 14.87 6.24
N SER A 20 2.75 13.92 5.34
CA SER A 20 2.85 12.50 5.65
C SER A 20 3.27 11.65 4.45
N ILE A 21 3.71 10.43 4.74
CA ILE A 21 4.21 9.48 3.76
C ILE A 21 3.36 8.22 3.84
N LEU A 22 2.87 7.75 2.70
CA LEU A 22 2.25 6.45 2.57
C LEU A 22 3.33 5.37 2.50
N VAL A 23 3.32 4.47 3.48
CA VAL A 23 4.30 3.40 3.60
C VAL A 23 3.59 2.05 3.71
N ARG A 24 4.06 1.08 2.93
CA ARG A 24 3.67 -0.32 3.11
C ARG A 24 4.47 -0.93 4.27
N MET A 25 3.79 -1.46 5.28
CA MET A 25 4.42 -2.19 6.39
C MET A 25 3.71 -3.52 6.70
N ASN A 26 4.47 -4.53 7.10
CA ASN A 26 3.97 -5.84 7.54
C ASN A 26 3.77 -5.87 9.08
N ARG A 27 3.01 -4.92 9.64
CA ARG A 27 2.81 -4.75 11.10
C ARG A 27 1.63 -5.53 11.68
N VAL A 28 1.36 -6.73 11.17
CA VAL A 28 0.32 -7.64 11.73
C VAL A 28 0.98 -8.90 12.32
N PRO A 29 0.55 -9.38 13.50
CA PRO A 29 1.28 -10.41 14.24
C PRO A 29 1.19 -11.82 13.63
N PHE A 30 0.32 -12.02 12.64
CA PHE A 30 0.02 -13.33 12.04
C PHE A 30 0.37 -13.43 10.56
N ASP A 31 0.84 -12.35 9.92
CA ASP A 31 1.16 -12.36 8.49
C ASP A 31 2.38 -11.49 8.16
N GLU A 32 3.56 -12.11 8.12
CA GLU A 32 4.82 -11.49 7.71
C GLU A 32 4.84 -11.06 6.22
N ARG A 33 3.80 -11.37 5.45
CA ARG A 33 3.67 -11.03 4.02
C ARG A 33 2.49 -10.09 3.75
N GLY A 34 1.67 -9.80 4.76
CA GLY A 34 0.46 -8.98 4.71
C GLY A 34 0.80 -7.51 4.84
N GLY A 35 1.19 -6.91 3.71
CA GLY A 35 1.51 -5.49 3.69
C GLY A 35 0.25 -4.68 3.86
N ARG A 36 0.24 -3.78 4.85
CA ARG A 36 -0.84 -2.81 5.03
C ARG A 36 -0.33 -1.41 4.75
N PRO A 37 -1.18 -0.51 4.24
CA PRO A 37 -0.84 0.89 4.11
C PRO A 37 -0.89 1.58 5.47
N TYR A 38 0.19 2.27 5.80
CA TYR A 38 0.33 3.13 6.97
C TYR A 38 0.68 4.54 6.53
N ILE A 39 0.21 5.52 7.30
CA ILE A 39 0.58 6.92 7.18
C ILE A 39 1.65 7.22 8.24
N VAL A 40 2.78 7.75 7.80
CA VAL A 40 3.89 8.16 8.66
C VAL A 40 4.01 9.69 8.62
N PRO A 41 3.88 10.41 9.75
CA PRO A 41 4.09 11.86 9.78
C PRO A 41 5.53 12.24 9.45
N VAL A 42 5.71 13.26 8.60
CA VAL A 42 7.06 13.77 8.23
C VAL A 42 7.79 14.38 9.42
N ALA A 43 7.04 14.99 10.35
CA ALA A 43 7.59 15.51 11.60
C ALA A 43 8.08 14.42 12.57
N GLY A 44 7.90 13.14 12.25
CA GLY A 44 8.15 12.00 13.13
C GLY A 44 6.96 11.71 14.05
N GLY A 45 6.99 10.54 14.69
CA GLY A 45 5.92 10.05 15.54
C GLY A 45 5.47 8.64 15.19
N MET A 46 4.32 8.23 15.73
CA MET A 46 3.75 6.91 15.51
C MET A 46 2.98 6.87 14.20
N GLU A 47 3.17 5.80 13.43
CA GLU A 47 2.42 5.57 12.21
C GLU A 47 0.97 5.14 12.48
N THR A 48 0.06 5.46 11.57
CA THR A 48 -1.36 5.08 11.66
C THR A 48 -1.77 4.21 10.47
N PRO A 49 -2.48 3.08 10.69
CA PRO A 49 -2.94 2.25 9.58
C PRO A 49 -4.11 2.89 8.85
N LEU A 50 -4.16 2.74 7.53
CA LEU A 50 -5.39 2.93 6.76
C LEU A 50 -6.31 1.71 6.91
N ALA A 51 -7.60 1.92 6.62
CA ALA A 51 -8.62 0.87 6.66
C ALA A 51 -8.46 -0.17 5.51
N VAL A 52 -7.69 0.14 4.48
CA VAL A 52 -7.36 -0.80 3.40
C VAL A 52 -6.58 -2.00 3.99
N PRO A 53 -7.07 -3.24 3.81
CA PRO A 53 -6.54 -4.41 4.53
C PRO A 53 -5.25 -4.98 3.93
N GLU A 54 -4.97 -4.76 2.64
CA GLU A 54 -3.74 -5.23 1.99
C GLU A 54 -3.30 -4.25 0.89
N ILE A 55 -2.00 -4.00 0.78
CA ILE A 55 -1.40 -3.19 -0.28
C ILE A 55 -0.06 -3.77 -0.76
N GLY A 56 0.09 -3.80 -2.07
CA GLY A 56 1.33 -3.97 -2.80
C GLY A 56 1.94 -2.60 -3.09
N ASP A 57 1.45 -1.95 -4.13
CA ASP A 57 1.82 -0.58 -4.54
C ASP A 57 0.57 0.32 -4.50
N GLY A 58 0.75 1.63 -4.37
CA GLY A 58 -0.36 2.59 -4.43
C GLY A 58 0.10 4.05 -4.44
N MET A 59 -0.81 4.96 -4.79
CA MET A 59 -0.59 6.40 -4.82
C MET A 59 -1.88 7.16 -4.47
N TYR A 60 -1.75 8.36 -3.92
CA TYR A 60 -2.87 9.26 -3.68
C TYR A 60 -3.38 9.88 -4.98
N SER A 61 -4.66 10.25 -4.98
CA SER A 61 -5.15 11.23 -5.94
C SER A 61 -4.53 12.61 -5.64
N PRO A 62 -4.42 13.52 -6.64
CA PRO A 62 -3.85 14.86 -6.41
C PRO A 62 -4.55 15.69 -5.34
N ASP A 63 -5.83 15.41 -5.08
CA ASP A 63 -6.63 16.06 -4.04
C ASP A 63 -6.62 15.32 -2.69
N GLY A 64 -5.95 14.16 -2.60
CA GLY A 64 -5.80 13.37 -1.38
C GLY A 64 -7.06 12.66 -0.90
N LYS A 65 -8.14 12.69 -1.68
CA LYS A 65 -9.43 12.10 -1.29
C LYS A 65 -9.57 10.63 -1.64
N SER A 66 -8.74 10.15 -2.55
CA SER A 66 -8.77 8.76 -3.01
C SER A 66 -7.37 8.17 -3.06
N LEU A 67 -7.31 6.85 -3.00
CA LEU A 67 -6.09 6.06 -3.18
C LEU A 67 -6.31 5.09 -4.33
N VAL A 68 -5.41 5.06 -5.30
CA VAL A 68 -5.33 3.95 -6.25
C VAL A 68 -4.27 2.97 -5.76
N PHE A 69 -4.59 1.68 -5.73
CA PHE A 69 -3.70 0.68 -5.17
C PHE A 69 -3.83 -0.67 -5.85
N THR A 70 -2.84 -1.52 -5.61
CA THR A 70 -2.86 -2.92 -5.98
C THR A 70 -2.81 -3.75 -4.69
N PRO A 71 -3.72 -4.71 -4.46
CA PRO A 71 -3.64 -5.57 -3.28
C PRO A 71 -2.39 -6.45 -3.30
N ILE A 72 -1.97 -6.90 -4.49
CA ILE A 72 -0.82 -7.81 -4.66
C ILE A 72 0.38 -7.05 -5.22
N GLY A 73 1.46 -6.95 -4.45
CA GLY A 73 2.73 -6.38 -4.91
C GLY A 73 3.51 -7.29 -5.87
N ARG A 74 4.06 -6.72 -6.94
CA ARG A 74 4.80 -7.47 -8.00
C ARG A 74 6.14 -6.90 -8.41
N SER A 75 6.48 -5.69 -8.00
CA SER A 75 7.63 -4.90 -8.48
C SER A 75 8.99 -5.61 -8.38
N PHE A 76 9.14 -6.59 -7.48
CA PHE A 76 10.40 -7.33 -7.27
C PHE A 76 10.31 -8.83 -7.64
N ARG A 77 9.36 -9.22 -8.48
CA ARG A 77 9.23 -10.60 -8.94
C ARG A 77 9.92 -10.81 -10.29
N SER A 78 10.48 -11.99 -10.49
CA SER A 78 11.13 -12.38 -11.75
C SER A 78 10.14 -12.81 -12.86
N TRP A 79 8.85 -12.97 -12.54
CA TRP A 79 7.83 -13.52 -13.44
C TRP A 79 7.16 -12.44 -14.28
N LYS A 80 7.76 -12.10 -15.42
CA LYS A 80 7.20 -11.13 -16.38
C LYS A 80 5.93 -11.68 -17.02
N ARG A 81 4.96 -10.79 -17.32
CA ARG A 81 3.70 -11.08 -18.03
C ARG A 81 2.83 -12.19 -17.38
N TYR A 82 2.96 -12.38 -16.07
CA TYR A 82 2.20 -13.40 -15.36
C TYR A 82 0.69 -13.12 -15.38
N ARG A 83 -0.09 -14.13 -15.80
CA ARG A 83 -1.57 -14.11 -15.90
C ARG A 83 -2.27 -15.16 -15.03
N GLY A 84 -1.57 -15.83 -14.12
CA GLY A 84 -2.19 -16.76 -13.18
C GLY A 84 -2.95 -16.05 -12.06
N GLY A 85 -3.47 -16.80 -11.08
CA GLY A 85 -4.37 -16.30 -10.02
C GLY A 85 -3.81 -15.27 -9.02
N ARG A 86 -2.63 -14.71 -9.27
CA ARG A 86 -2.10 -13.55 -8.54
C ARG A 86 -2.00 -12.29 -9.40
N SER A 87 -2.53 -12.30 -10.63
CA SER A 87 -2.51 -11.16 -11.56
C SER A 87 -2.86 -9.86 -10.84
N GLN A 88 -2.20 -8.77 -11.21
CA GLN A 88 -2.42 -7.49 -10.54
C GLN A 88 -3.68 -6.86 -11.13
N ASP A 89 -4.66 -6.63 -10.27
CA ASP A 89 -5.76 -5.72 -10.53
C ASP A 89 -5.46 -4.38 -9.84
N VAL A 90 -6.05 -3.32 -10.38
CA VAL A 90 -5.97 -1.97 -9.83
C VAL A 90 -7.31 -1.63 -9.20
N TRP A 91 -7.25 -1.14 -7.97
CA TRP A 91 -8.39 -0.82 -7.14
C TRP A 91 -8.34 0.65 -6.77
N THR A 92 -9.49 1.25 -6.54
CA THR A 92 -9.62 2.59 -5.98
C THR A 92 -10.23 2.51 -4.59
N TYR A 93 -9.84 3.41 -3.71
CA TYR A 93 -10.37 3.55 -2.36
C TYR A 93 -10.72 5.01 -2.12
N ASP A 94 -11.93 5.26 -1.64
CA ASP A 94 -12.39 6.56 -1.18
C ASP A 94 -11.99 6.73 0.30
N LEU A 95 -11.07 7.66 0.56
CA LEU A 95 -10.55 7.94 1.90
C LEU A 95 -11.51 8.79 2.74
N VAL A 96 -12.45 9.50 2.09
CA VAL A 96 -13.44 10.35 2.76
C VAL A 96 -14.58 9.49 3.29
N ASN A 97 -15.09 8.59 2.47
CA ASN A 97 -16.21 7.70 2.82
C ASN A 97 -15.76 6.35 3.38
N ASN A 98 -14.46 6.05 3.32
CA ASN A 98 -13.85 4.82 3.82
C ASN A 98 -14.41 3.57 3.11
N THR A 99 -14.52 3.65 1.78
CA THR A 99 -15.11 2.61 0.92
C THR A 99 -14.22 2.29 -0.29
N SER A 100 -14.15 1.01 -0.68
CA SER A 100 -13.48 0.53 -1.89
C SER A 100 -14.48 0.23 -3.00
#